data_AF-A0A9Q0JEY3-F1
#
_entry.id   AF-A0A9Q0JEY3-F1
#
_cell.length_a   1.000
_cell.length_b   1.000
_cell.length_c   1.000
_cell.angle_alpha   90.00
_cell.angle_beta   90.00
_cell.angle_gamma   90.00
#
_symmetry.space_group_name_H-M   'P 1'
#
loop_
_entity.id
_entity.type
_entity.pdbx_description
1 polymer ?
#
loop_
_entity_poly.entity_id
_entity_poly.type
_entity_poly.pdbx_seq_one_letter_code
_entity_poly.pdbx_strand_id
1 'polypeptide(L)'
;MVFRRFTLNTECVDEDIYRSLIEAIRDAVASQFDFQGIRILREPGTLPDNRRFLLVTLINEDNYDITVAIDRINLYVVGYQCSDLCFFFMENDPHAAPYRALFPEIRGQCRTPLPFGGNYTGDHQLNSLAGNRAHIHLGMRALSDAIRWLSTRGQVREADLQVSFVVIIQMLSEAARFRYIEQRVVDSITGRAPRSFLPDGRMLSLENHWTDLRDVMVQADSSGNFPPLKLQDHNYRDHHVSSVTFNVFADVALIKFARFRNAGLLSVSRRNRGHGHSDDDDDDANRPTSSGQALERDRQRARNQQNQGPSTSRRNNNNQGRHSGNQGPTTSGRNNPRRREEL
;
A
#
# COMPACT_ATOMS: atom_id res chain seq x y z
N MET A 1 3.45 2.32 21.18
CA MET A 1 2.35 1.73 20.40
C MET A 1 2.96 1.16 19.14
N VAL A 2 2.83 -0.13 18.85
CA VAL A 2 3.54 -0.74 17.71
C VAL A 2 2.54 -1.50 16.85
N PHE A 3 2.13 -0.90 15.74
CA PHE A 3 1.44 -1.59 14.67
C PHE A 3 2.42 -2.56 13.99
N ARG A 4 1.92 -3.71 13.52
CA ARG A 4 2.73 -4.58 12.67
C ARG A 4 3.09 -3.81 11.40
N ARG A 5 4.37 -3.84 11.02
CA ARG A 5 4.90 -3.14 9.85
C ARG A 5 5.58 -4.13 8.91
N PHE A 6 5.31 -3.98 7.63
CA PHE A 6 5.98 -4.70 6.54
C PHE A 6 6.58 -3.69 5.56
N THR A 7 7.51 -4.14 4.72
CA THR A 7 8.14 -3.30 3.71
C THR A 7 8.17 -4.03 2.37
N LEU A 8 7.92 -3.30 1.30
CA LEU A 8 8.15 -3.73 -0.09
C LEU A 8 9.00 -2.68 -0.79
N ASN A 9 10.09 -3.10 -1.42
CA ASN A 9 10.87 -2.26 -2.33
C ASN A 9 10.64 -2.75 -3.77
N THR A 10 10.16 -1.90 -4.67
CA THR A 10 9.86 -2.26 -6.06
C THR A 10 11.11 -2.51 -6.91
N GLU A 11 12.28 -2.03 -6.51
CA GLU A 11 13.54 -2.20 -7.25
C GLU A 11 14.07 -3.64 -7.18
N CYS A 12 13.95 -4.28 -6.02
CA CYS A 12 14.55 -5.59 -5.75
C CYS A 12 13.53 -6.71 -5.49
N VAL A 13 12.24 -6.46 -5.77
CA VAL A 13 11.19 -7.45 -5.57
C VAL A 13 11.29 -8.59 -6.57
N ASP A 14 11.23 -9.82 -6.07
CA ASP A 14 11.02 -11.04 -6.83
C ASP A 14 9.71 -11.74 -6.39
N GLU A 15 9.46 -12.93 -6.94
CA GLU A 15 8.30 -13.74 -6.58
C GLU A 15 8.26 -14.04 -5.07
N ASP A 16 9.38 -14.48 -4.49
CA ASP A 16 9.43 -14.93 -3.10
C ASP A 16 9.19 -13.78 -2.12
N ILE A 17 9.76 -12.61 -2.40
CA ILE A 17 9.57 -11.39 -1.60
C ILE A 17 8.10 -10.97 -1.63
N TYR A 18 7.49 -10.91 -2.81
CA TYR A 18 6.10 -10.48 -2.95
C TYR A 18 5.14 -11.48 -2.29
N ARG A 19 5.31 -12.78 -2.53
CA ARG A 19 4.49 -13.83 -1.89
C ARG A 19 4.62 -13.80 -0.37
N SER A 20 5.85 -13.66 0.13
CA SER A 20 6.11 -13.59 1.58
C SER A 20 5.43 -12.39 2.21
N LEU A 21 5.43 -11.23 1.55
CA LEU A 21 4.70 -10.04 2.01
C LEU A 21 3.20 -10.31 2.07
N ILE A 22 2.60 -10.80 0.97
CA ILE A 22 1.16 -11.04 0.90
C ILE A 22 0.74 -12.08 1.94
N GLU A 23 1.54 -13.13 2.14
CA GLU A 23 1.30 -14.13 3.18
C GLU A 23 1.43 -13.53 4.59
N ALA A 24 2.44 -12.69 4.85
CA ALA A 24 2.59 -12.00 6.13
C ALA A 24 1.41 -11.05 6.42
N ILE A 25 0.86 -10.38 5.39
CA ILE A 25 -0.37 -9.59 5.51
C ILE A 25 -1.54 -10.52 5.89
N ARG A 26 -1.72 -11.64 5.19
CA ARG A 26 -2.80 -12.60 5.48
C ARG A 26 -2.72 -13.10 6.91
N ASP A 27 -1.52 -13.42 7.37
CA ASP A 27 -1.22 -13.88 8.71
C ASP A 27 -1.56 -12.84 9.78
N ALA A 28 -1.24 -11.58 9.51
CA ALA A 28 -1.51 -10.48 10.42
C ALA A 28 -3.01 -10.21 10.59
N VAL A 29 -3.85 -10.50 9.59
CA VAL A 29 -5.29 -10.17 9.60
C VAL A 29 -6.20 -11.35 9.91
N ALA A 30 -5.76 -12.58 9.63
CA ALA A 30 -6.55 -13.78 9.86
C ALA A 30 -6.89 -13.96 11.35
N SER A 31 -8.09 -14.50 11.58
CA SER A 31 -8.50 -15.06 12.86
C SER A 31 -7.87 -16.44 13.07
N GLN A 32 -8.16 -17.08 14.20
CA GLN A 32 -7.77 -18.45 14.47
C GLN A 32 -8.65 -19.50 13.76
N PHE A 33 -9.71 -19.07 13.08
CA PHE A 33 -10.67 -19.93 12.40
C PHE A 33 -10.54 -19.82 10.89
N ASP A 34 -10.80 -20.92 10.21
CA ASP A 34 -10.99 -20.99 8.77
C ASP A 34 -12.29 -21.73 8.43
N PHE A 35 -12.79 -21.49 7.22
CA PHE A 35 -13.89 -22.23 6.63
C PHE A 35 -13.31 -23.09 5.52
N GLN A 36 -13.26 -24.41 5.72
CA GLN A 36 -12.71 -25.37 4.77
C GLN A 36 -11.32 -24.95 4.21
N GLY A 37 -10.42 -24.45 5.07
CA GLY A 37 -9.09 -24.00 4.67
C GLY A 37 -9.01 -22.58 4.10
N ILE A 38 -10.13 -21.86 3.97
CA ILE A 38 -10.16 -20.43 3.64
C ILE A 38 -10.13 -19.62 4.93
N ARG A 39 -9.10 -18.80 5.08
CA ARG A 39 -8.90 -18.00 6.30
C ARG A 39 -10.01 -16.96 6.45
N ILE A 40 -10.48 -16.77 7.67
CA ILE A 40 -11.52 -15.77 7.99
C ILE A 40 -10.86 -14.60 8.71
N LEU A 41 -11.22 -13.37 8.34
CA LEU A 41 -10.79 -12.16 9.06
C LEU A 41 -11.31 -12.14 10.51
N ARG A 42 -10.65 -11.34 11.35
CA ARG A 42 -11.03 -11.18 12.77
C ARG A 42 -12.40 -10.51 12.92
N GLU A 43 -13.11 -10.89 13.98
CA GLU A 43 -14.40 -10.28 14.32
C GLU A 43 -14.22 -8.76 14.59
N PRO A 44 -15.04 -7.91 13.95
CA PRO A 44 -15.07 -6.48 14.25
C PRO A 44 -15.30 -6.24 15.75
N GLY A 45 -14.54 -5.30 16.33
CA GLY A 45 -14.63 -4.98 17.76
C GLY A 45 -13.73 -5.83 18.68
N THR A 46 -13.10 -6.89 18.18
CA THR A 46 -12.13 -7.68 18.98
C THR A 46 -10.73 -7.09 19.01
N LEU A 47 -10.41 -6.17 18.10
CA LEU A 47 -9.13 -5.48 18.05
C LEU A 47 -9.24 -4.10 18.70
N PRO A 48 -8.42 -3.80 19.74
CA PRO A 48 -8.30 -2.44 20.24
C PRO A 48 -7.67 -1.51 19.18
N ASP A 49 -7.95 -0.20 19.27
CA ASP A 49 -7.46 0.83 18.33
C ASP A 49 -5.96 0.69 18.02
N ASN A 50 -5.14 0.43 19.06
CA ASN A 50 -3.68 0.30 18.97
C ASN A 50 -3.19 -0.96 18.24
N ARG A 51 -4.09 -1.86 17.86
CA ARG A 51 -3.84 -3.07 17.08
C ARG A 51 -4.78 -3.16 15.90
N ARG A 52 -5.56 -2.12 15.60
CA ARG A 52 -6.59 -2.15 14.55
C ARG A 52 -5.99 -2.19 13.14
N PHE A 53 -4.82 -1.61 12.97
CA PHE A 53 -4.18 -1.46 11.67
C PHE A 53 -2.89 -2.26 11.56
N LEU A 54 -2.51 -2.56 10.33
CA LEU A 54 -1.15 -2.90 9.95
C LEU A 54 -0.62 -1.81 9.00
N LEU A 55 0.70 -1.65 8.97
CA LEU A 55 1.37 -0.67 8.13
C LEU A 55 2.20 -1.39 7.07
N VAL A 56 2.17 -0.90 5.84
CA VAL A 56 3.06 -1.38 4.76
C VAL A 56 3.82 -0.20 4.21
N THR A 57 5.14 -0.19 4.40
CA THR A 57 6.03 0.79 3.79
C THR A 57 6.36 0.34 2.37
N LEU A 58 6.09 1.19 1.40
CA LEU A 58 6.35 0.95 -0.01
C LEU A 58 7.46 1.90 -0.44
N ILE A 59 8.52 1.35 -1.04
CA ILE A 59 9.70 2.09 -1.48
C ILE A 59 9.88 1.84 -2.98
N ASN A 60 10.16 2.89 -3.74
CA ASN A 60 10.46 2.76 -5.16
C ASN A 60 11.97 2.88 -5.47
N GLU A 61 12.34 2.65 -6.73
CA GLU A 61 13.73 2.72 -7.22
C GLU A 61 14.37 4.11 -7.11
N ASP A 62 13.56 5.17 -7.07
CA ASP A 62 14.03 6.54 -6.80
C ASP A 62 14.19 6.82 -5.29
N ASN A 63 14.01 5.80 -4.46
CA ASN A 63 14.06 5.86 -3.00
C ASN A 63 13.01 6.82 -2.39
N TYR A 64 11.89 7.05 -3.10
CA TYR A 64 10.68 7.59 -2.49
C TYR A 64 10.01 6.50 -1.66
N ASP A 65 9.51 6.87 -0.49
CA ASP A 65 8.75 5.98 0.35
C ASP A 65 7.42 6.58 0.81
N ILE A 66 6.44 5.69 0.96
CA ILE A 66 5.17 5.97 1.63
C ILE A 66 4.85 4.82 2.57
N THR A 67 4.04 5.06 3.59
CA THR A 67 3.52 3.99 4.47
C THR A 67 2.01 3.97 4.44
N VAL A 68 1.42 2.93 3.85
CA VAL A 68 -0.05 2.75 3.80
C VAL A 68 -0.55 2.06 5.07
N ALA A 69 -1.70 2.51 5.57
CA ALA A 69 -2.38 1.89 6.70
C ALA A 69 -3.53 1.02 6.20
N ILE A 70 -3.53 -0.26 6.59
CA ILE A 70 -4.56 -1.24 6.23
C ILE A 70 -5.32 -1.66 7.49
N ASP A 71 -6.64 -1.57 7.45
CA ASP A 71 -7.52 -2.03 8.53
C ASP A 71 -7.59 -3.56 8.55
N ARG A 72 -7.25 -4.17 9.69
CA ARG A 72 -7.14 -5.61 9.84
C ARG A 72 -8.49 -6.34 9.86
N ILE A 73 -9.63 -5.67 9.99
CA ILE A 73 -10.94 -6.35 10.00
C ILE A 73 -11.55 -6.52 8.61
N ASN A 74 -11.10 -5.75 7.63
CA ASN A 74 -11.67 -5.73 6.28
C ASN A 74 -10.60 -5.64 5.18
N LEU A 75 -9.31 -5.52 5.51
CA LEU A 75 -8.20 -5.29 4.59
C LEU A 75 -8.32 -3.99 3.77
N TYR A 76 -9.08 -2.99 4.23
CA TYR A 76 -9.23 -1.73 3.49
C TYR A 76 -8.02 -0.85 3.78
N VAL A 77 -7.45 -0.24 2.75
CA VAL A 77 -6.55 0.89 2.94
C VAL A 77 -7.39 2.04 3.50
N VAL A 78 -6.93 2.67 4.57
CA VAL A 78 -7.67 3.77 5.22
C VAL A 78 -7.00 5.14 5.02
N GLY A 79 -5.74 5.11 4.60
CA GLY A 79 -4.90 6.28 4.43
C GLY A 79 -3.43 5.90 4.27
N TYR A 80 -2.58 6.91 4.19
CA TYR A 80 -1.13 6.73 4.07
C TYR A 80 -0.37 7.86 4.75
N GLN A 81 0.88 7.60 5.09
CA GLN A 81 1.87 8.57 5.55
C GLN A 81 2.91 8.80 4.43
N CYS A 82 3.32 10.05 4.28
CA CYS A 82 4.49 10.45 3.50
C CYS A 82 5.23 11.52 4.30
N SER A 83 6.47 11.22 4.71
CA SER A 83 7.26 12.10 5.58
C SER A 83 6.50 12.43 6.88
N ASP A 84 6.28 13.72 7.14
CA ASP A 84 5.64 14.34 8.29
C ASP A 84 4.15 14.62 8.06
N LEU A 85 3.57 14.14 6.96
CA LEU A 85 2.15 14.25 6.64
C LEU A 85 1.49 12.87 6.60
N CYS A 86 0.23 12.80 7.00
CA CYS A 86 -0.61 11.64 6.77
C CYS A 86 -1.97 12.07 6.21
N PHE A 87 -2.46 11.26 5.28
CA PHE A 87 -3.69 11.49 4.54
C PHE A 87 -4.64 10.32 4.76
N PHE A 88 -5.92 10.61 4.91
CA PHE A 88 -6.95 9.60 5.17
C PHE A 88 -8.07 9.75 4.14
N PHE A 89 -8.68 8.65 3.70
CA PHE A 89 -9.87 8.75 2.86
C PHE A 89 -10.99 9.53 3.57
N MET A 90 -11.84 10.21 2.80
CA MET A 90 -12.78 11.20 3.34
C MET A 90 -13.71 10.67 4.44
N GLU A 91 -14.07 9.40 4.40
CA GLU A 91 -14.91 8.71 5.39
C GLU A 91 -14.18 8.39 6.71
N ASN A 92 -12.85 8.52 6.73
CA ASN A 92 -12.00 8.17 7.86
C ASN A 92 -11.50 9.44 8.57
N ASP A 93 -12.27 9.94 9.54
CA ASP A 93 -11.89 11.12 10.32
C ASP A 93 -10.54 10.91 11.03
N PRO A 94 -9.47 11.68 10.68
CA PRO A 94 -8.12 11.51 11.23
C PRO A 94 -8.01 11.75 12.73
N HIS A 95 -9.02 12.39 13.35
CA HIS A 95 -9.06 12.75 14.76
C HIS A 95 -10.00 11.86 15.59
N ALA A 96 -10.82 11.03 14.94
CA ALA A 96 -11.69 10.07 15.61
C ALA A 96 -11.00 8.72 15.85
N ALA A 97 -11.53 7.94 16.80
CA ALA A 97 -11.17 6.52 16.90
C ALA A 97 -11.72 5.75 15.69
N PRO A 98 -11.01 4.74 15.16
CA PRO A 98 -9.68 4.29 15.58
C PRO A 98 -8.52 5.07 14.92
N TYR A 99 -8.79 5.94 13.95
CA TYR A 99 -7.77 6.58 13.09
C TYR A 99 -6.82 7.53 13.84
N ARG A 100 -7.25 8.16 14.94
CA ARG A 100 -6.37 8.98 15.81
C ARG A 100 -5.16 8.22 16.35
N ALA A 101 -5.25 6.89 16.42
CA ALA A 101 -4.14 6.03 16.83
C ALA A 101 -3.08 5.82 15.74
N LEU A 102 -3.44 6.02 14.45
CA LEU A 102 -2.51 5.89 13.32
C LEU A 102 -1.55 7.07 13.25
N PHE A 103 -0.29 6.75 12.94
CA PHE A 103 0.81 7.73 12.82
C PHE A 103 0.88 8.63 14.05
N PRO A 104 1.09 8.07 15.25
CA PRO A 104 1.10 8.80 16.51
C PRO A 104 2.29 9.78 16.64
N GLU A 105 3.12 9.94 15.65
CA GLU A 105 4.14 10.99 15.57
C GLU A 105 3.63 12.23 14.84
N ILE A 106 2.58 12.09 14.00
CA ILE A 106 2.01 13.17 13.18
C ILE A 106 0.80 13.80 13.89
N ARG A 107 0.77 15.14 13.99
CA ARG A 107 -0.17 15.88 14.83
C ARG A 107 -0.80 17.08 14.12
N GLY A 108 -1.93 17.53 14.65
CA GLY A 108 -2.60 18.75 14.20
C GLY A 108 -2.94 18.73 12.71
N GLN A 109 -2.66 19.84 12.03
CA GLN A 109 -2.98 20.07 10.62
C GLN A 109 -2.19 19.19 9.64
N CYS A 110 -1.19 18.43 10.11
CA CYS A 110 -0.45 17.46 9.28
C CYS A 110 -1.24 16.14 9.05
N ARG A 111 -2.46 16.04 9.60
CA ARG A 111 -3.39 14.93 9.40
C ARG A 111 -4.55 15.41 8.53
N THR A 112 -4.54 15.04 7.25
CA THR A 112 -5.39 15.67 6.24
C THR A 112 -6.39 14.68 5.66
N PRO A 113 -7.70 14.98 5.62
CA PRO A 113 -8.64 14.19 4.84
C PRO A 113 -8.40 14.40 3.34
N LEU A 114 -8.47 13.32 2.57
CA LEU A 114 -8.53 13.36 1.12
C LEU A 114 -9.93 13.81 0.68
N PRO A 115 -10.07 14.42 -0.51
CA PRO A 115 -11.37 14.88 -1.01
C PRO A 115 -12.24 13.74 -1.58
N PHE A 116 -11.78 12.50 -1.50
CA PHE A 116 -12.46 11.30 -1.99
C PHE A 116 -12.30 10.13 -1.02
N GLY A 117 -13.18 9.14 -1.16
CA GLY A 117 -13.21 7.93 -0.36
C GLY A 117 -12.44 6.75 -0.94
N GLY A 118 -12.29 5.70 -0.13
CA GLY A 118 -11.49 4.52 -0.47
C GLY A 118 -12.24 3.43 -1.22
N ASN A 119 -13.54 3.60 -1.50
CA ASN A 119 -14.29 2.65 -2.30
C ASN A 119 -13.95 2.83 -3.79
N TYR A 120 -14.21 1.82 -4.60
CA TYR A 120 -14.00 1.95 -6.05
C TYR A 120 -15.08 2.81 -6.71
N THR A 121 -16.35 2.55 -6.42
CA THR A 121 -17.49 3.14 -7.16
C THR A 121 -18.32 4.07 -6.28
N GLY A 122 -18.88 5.11 -6.89
CA GLY A 122 -19.71 6.12 -6.25
C GLY A 122 -19.18 7.52 -6.55
N ASP A 123 -19.91 8.52 -6.08
CA ASP A 123 -19.46 9.92 -6.17
C ASP A 123 -18.34 10.16 -5.16
N HIS A 124 -17.31 10.89 -5.60
CA HIS A 124 -16.10 11.17 -4.80
C HIS A 124 -15.43 9.89 -4.29
N GLN A 125 -15.33 8.87 -5.13
CA GLN A 125 -14.63 7.60 -4.86
C GLN A 125 -13.48 7.40 -5.84
N LEU A 126 -12.73 6.31 -5.72
CA LEU A 126 -11.51 6.10 -6.52
C LEU A 126 -11.74 6.12 -8.03
N ASN A 127 -12.85 5.57 -8.54
CA ASN A 127 -13.08 5.54 -9.99
C ASN A 127 -13.65 6.86 -10.53
N SER A 128 -14.00 7.83 -9.66
CA SER A 128 -14.63 9.09 -10.10
C SER A 128 -13.73 9.88 -11.06
N LEU A 129 -12.41 9.92 -10.80
CA LEU A 129 -11.41 10.53 -11.68
C LEU A 129 -10.38 9.53 -12.20
N ALA A 130 -10.12 8.41 -11.51
CA ALA A 130 -9.23 7.37 -12.05
C ALA A 130 -9.83 6.64 -13.27
N GLY A 131 -11.16 6.64 -13.40
CA GLY A 131 -11.87 5.88 -14.42
C GLY A 131 -12.03 4.39 -14.07
N ASN A 132 -12.28 3.56 -15.08
CA ASN A 132 -12.56 2.14 -14.87
C ASN A 132 -11.27 1.36 -14.56
N ARG A 133 -11.27 0.59 -13.46
CA ARG A 133 -10.19 -0.34 -13.07
C ARG A 133 -9.72 -1.25 -14.22
N ALA A 134 -10.63 -1.67 -15.10
CA ALA A 134 -10.31 -2.51 -16.26
C ALA A 134 -9.31 -1.85 -17.24
N HIS A 135 -9.10 -0.54 -17.13
CA HIS A 135 -8.20 0.25 -17.98
C HIS A 135 -6.99 0.81 -17.21
N ILE A 136 -6.81 0.44 -15.95
CA ILE A 136 -5.68 0.87 -15.13
C ILE A 136 -4.65 -0.26 -15.09
N HIS A 137 -3.45 0.03 -15.56
CA HIS A 137 -2.35 -0.92 -15.56
C HIS A 137 -1.86 -1.24 -14.13
N LEU A 138 -1.64 -2.51 -13.85
CA LEU A 138 -1.03 -3.04 -12.64
C LEU A 138 0.35 -3.65 -12.94
N GLY A 139 1.22 -3.69 -11.94
CA GLY A 139 2.58 -4.21 -12.04
C GLY A 139 3.58 -3.31 -11.32
N MET A 140 4.84 -3.75 -11.17
CA MET A 140 5.81 -3.05 -10.32
C MET A 140 6.15 -1.64 -10.80
N ARG A 141 6.13 -1.38 -12.11
CA ARG A 141 6.28 -0.03 -12.65
C ARG A 141 5.11 0.88 -12.25
N ALA A 142 3.87 0.39 -12.37
CA ALA A 142 2.68 1.15 -11.96
C ALA A 142 2.69 1.41 -10.44
N LEU A 143 3.17 0.45 -9.65
CA LEU A 143 3.33 0.61 -8.21
C LEU A 143 4.42 1.64 -7.87
N SER A 144 5.57 1.62 -8.56
CA SER A 144 6.61 2.65 -8.41
C SER A 144 6.08 4.04 -8.71
N ASP A 145 5.36 4.20 -9.83
CA ASP A 145 4.73 5.47 -10.20
C ASP A 145 3.73 5.93 -9.12
N ALA A 146 2.92 5.01 -8.57
CA ALA A 146 2.00 5.30 -7.48
C ALA A 146 2.71 5.80 -6.22
N ILE A 147 3.82 5.16 -5.83
CA ILE A 147 4.65 5.58 -4.69
C ILE A 147 5.18 7.00 -4.92
N ARG A 148 5.74 7.26 -6.10
CA ARG A 148 6.28 8.56 -6.50
C ARG A 148 5.21 9.66 -6.51
N TRP A 149 3.99 9.38 -6.96
CA TRP A 149 2.91 10.37 -6.94
C TRP A 149 2.43 10.67 -5.53
N LEU A 150 2.25 9.64 -4.70
CA LEU A 150 1.83 9.82 -3.31
C LEU A 150 2.91 10.49 -2.46
N SER A 151 4.19 10.38 -2.82
CA SER A 151 5.30 11.05 -2.13
C SER A 151 5.38 12.57 -2.40
N THR A 152 4.62 13.09 -3.37
CA THR A 152 4.57 14.54 -3.68
C THR A 152 3.80 15.39 -2.66
N ARG A 153 3.42 14.82 -1.50
CA ARG A 153 2.79 15.56 -0.38
C ARG A 153 1.50 16.31 -0.77
N GLY A 154 0.72 15.75 -1.70
CA GLY A 154 -0.54 16.34 -2.16
C GLY A 154 -0.41 17.40 -3.25
N GLN A 155 0.77 17.55 -3.86
CA GLN A 155 1.04 18.50 -4.95
C GLN A 155 0.80 17.92 -6.36
N VAL A 156 0.08 16.79 -6.44
CA VAL A 156 -0.24 16.09 -7.69
C VAL A 156 -1.74 16.17 -7.97
N ARG A 157 -2.14 15.93 -9.23
CA ARG A 157 -3.56 15.95 -9.61
C ARG A 157 -4.31 14.83 -8.88
N GLU A 158 -5.56 15.11 -8.51
CA GLU A 158 -6.42 14.15 -7.81
C GLU A 158 -6.61 12.85 -8.59
N ALA A 159 -6.73 12.92 -9.92
CA ALA A 159 -6.84 11.74 -10.77
C ALA A 159 -5.62 10.81 -10.62
N ASP A 160 -4.40 11.35 -10.51
CA ASP A 160 -3.20 10.54 -10.33
C ASP A 160 -3.14 9.93 -8.91
N LEU A 161 -3.65 10.64 -7.89
CA LEU A 161 -3.81 10.07 -6.53
C LEU A 161 -4.78 8.89 -6.54
N GLN A 162 -5.94 9.05 -7.17
CA GLN A 162 -6.96 8.00 -7.23
C GLN A 162 -6.44 6.76 -8.00
N VAL A 163 -5.77 6.96 -9.15
CA VAL A 163 -5.09 5.86 -9.88
C VAL A 163 -4.06 5.16 -8.98
N SER A 164 -3.25 5.94 -8.24
CA SER A 164 -2.23 5.39 -7.34
C SER A 164 -2.83 4.49 -6.26
N PHE A 165 -3.94 4.91 -5.65
CA PHE A 165 -4.66 4.08 -4.68
C PHE A 165 -5.28 2.83 -5.31
N VAL A 166 -5.84 2.93 -6.52
CA VAL A 166 -6.38 1.76 -7.24
C VAL A 166 -5.29 0.71 -7.47
N VAL A 167 -4.08 1.12 -7.86
CA VAL A 167 -2.92 0.22 -8.04
C VAL A 167 -2.53 -0.43 -6.71
N ILE A 168 -2.34 0.37 -5.66
CA ILE A 168 -1.92 -0.11 -4.34
C ILE A 168 -2.95 -1.08 -3.73
N ILE A 169 -4.24 -0.74 -3.79
CA ILE A 169 -5.30 -1.58 -3.20
C ILE A 169 -5.37 -2.92 -3.95
N GLN A 170 -5.32 -2.92 -5.29
CA GLN A 170 -5.33 -4.17 -6.06
C GLN A 170 -4.06 -5.02 -5.81
N MET A 171 -2.89 -4.39 -5.70
CA MET A 171 -1.62 -5.11 -5.50
C MET A 171 -1.32 -5.48 -4.03
N LEU A 172 -2.08 -4.99 -3.05
CA LEU A 172 -1.92 -5.38 -1.65
C LEU A 172 -3.18 -6.02 -1.08
N SER A 173 -4.26 -5.26 -0.98
CA SER A 173 -5.49 -5.70 -0.34
C SER A 173 -6.20 -6.80 -1.13
N GLU A 174 -6.35 -6.62 -2.45
CA GLU A 174 -7.00 -7.63 -3.29
C GLU A 174 -6.12 -8.87 -3.48
N ALA A 175 -4.81 -8.70 -3.66
CA ALA A 175 -3.85 -9.81 -3.65
C ALA A 175 -3.86 -10.59 -2.32
N ALA A 176 -4.01 -9.93 -1.17
CA ALA A 176 -4.18 -10.59 0.12
C ALA A 176 -5.50 -11.36 0.21
N ARG A 177 -6.59 -10.83 -0.36
CA ARG A 177 -7.91 -11.49 -0.40
C ARG A 177 -7.94 -12.70 -1.33
N PHE A 178 -7.27 -12.61 -2.48
CA PHE A 178 -7.40 -13.59 -3.56
C PHE A 178 -6.03 -14.09 -4.05
N ARG A 179 -5.83 -15.42 -3.99
CA ARG A 179 -4.68 -16.11 -4.58
C ARG A 179 -4.58 -15.88 -6.08
N TYR A 180 -5.73 -15.76 -6.78
CA TYR A 180 -5.75 -15.43 -8.21
C TYR A 180 -5.05 -14.10 -8.48
N ILE A 181 -5.39 -13.06 -7.72
CA ILE A 181 -4.85 -11.71 -7.91
C ILE A 181 -3.37 -11.66 -7.51
N GLU A 182 -2.98 -12.32 -6.42
CA GLU A 182 -1.58 -12.53 -6.06
C GLU A 182 -0.80 -13.15 -7.23
N GLN A 183 -1.32 -14.22 -7.83
CA GLN A 183 -0.68 -14.92 -8.94
C GLN A 183 -0.51 -14.01 -10.17
N ARG A 184 -1.51 -13.19 -10.50
CA ARG A 184 -1.41 -12.22 -11.61
C ARG A 184 -0.26 -11.23 -11.42
N VAL A 185 -0.06 -10.75 -10.19
CA VAL A 185 1.06 -9.86 -9.88
C VAL A 185 2.39 -10.63 -9.95
N VAL A 186 2.44 -11.85 -9.43
CA VAL A 186 3.64 -12.70 -9.51
C VAL A 186 4.02 -13.03 -10.96
N ASP A 187 3.07 -13.34 -11.83
CA ASP A 187 3.33 -13.63 -13.25
C ASP A 187 3.91 -12.40 -13.97
N SER A 188 3.48 -11.20 -13.58
CA SER A 188 4.03 -9.94 -14.05
C SER A 188 5.47 -9.70 -13.55
N ILE A 189 5.77 -9.99 -12.27
CA ILE A 189 7.13 -9.89 -11.70
C ILE A 189 8.09 -10.86 -12.39
N THR A 190 7.67 -12.12 -12.54
CA THR A 190 8.50 -13.22 -13.08
C THR A 190 8.66 -13.19 -14.60
N GLY A 191 7.90 -12.35 -15.30
CA GLY A 191 7.88 -12.32 -16.77
C GLY A 191 7.19 -13.51 -17.42
N ARG A 192 6.45 -14.33 -16.64
CA ARG A 192 5.54 -15.37 -17.18
C ARG A 192 4.36 -14.76 -17.93
N ALA A 193 4.03 -13.51 -17.60
CA ALA A 193 3.07 -12.65 -18.30
C ALA A 193 3.74 -11.29 -18.60
N PRO A 194 3.09 -10.39 -19.37
CA PRO A 194 3.58 -9.04 -19.54
C PRO A 194 3.87 -8.36 -18.18
N ARG A 195 4.99 -7.63 -18.10
CA ARG A 195 5.45 -6.89 -16.89
C ARG A 195 4.46 -5.83 -16.37
N SER A 196 3.40 -5.59 -17.13
CA SER A 196 2.25 -4.78 -16.76
C SER A 196 1.00 -5.43 -17.35
N PHE A 197 -0.09 -5.46 -16.60
CA PHE A 197 -1.33 -6.10 -17.02
C PHE A 197 -2.55 -5.25 -16.65
N LEU A 198 -3.64 -5.45 -17.39
CA LEU A 198 -4.95 -4.91 -17.03
C LEU A 198 -5.73 -5.97 -16.22
N PRO A 199 -6.50 -5.57 -15.20
CA PRO A 199 -7.44 -6.48 -14.54
C PRO A 199 -8.39 -7.12 -15.55
N ASP A 200 -8.56 -8.44 -15.47
CA ASP A 200 -9.50 -9.16 -16.33
C ASP A 200 -10.87 -9.35 -15.65
N GLY A 201 -11.81 -9.94 -16.39
CA GLY A 201 -13.18 -10.15 -15.88
C GLY A 201 -13.21 -10.95 -14.58
N ARG A 202 -12.33 -11.96 -14.43
CA ARG A 202 -12.27 -12.80 -13.22
C ARG A 202 -11.76 -11.99 -12.03
N MET A 203 -10.68 -11.25 -12.19
CA MET A 203 -10.13 -10.38 -11.14
C MET A 203 -11.16 -9.37 -10.66
N LEU A 204 -11.78 -8.62 -11.58
CA LEU A 204 -12.79 -7.61 -11.26
C LEU A 204 -14.05 -8.22 -10.62
N SER A 205 -14.47 -9.40 -11.10
CA SER A 205 -15.61 -10.11 -10.54
C SER A 205 -15.34 -10.58 -9.11
N LEU A 206 -14.15 -11.11 -8.81
CA LEU A 206 -13.76 -11.50 -7.46
C LEU A 206 -13.76 -10.30 -6.51
N GLU A 207 -13.15 -9.17 -6.91
CA GLU A 207 -13.11 -7.94 -6.12
C GLU A 207 -14.52 -7.43 -5.77
N ASN A 208 -15.41 -7.40 -6.77
CA ASN A 208 -16.78 -6.92 -6.59
C ASN A 208 -17.63 -7.83 -5.69
N HIS A 209 -17.38 -9.15 -5.74
CA HIS A 209 -18.20 -10.14 -5.04
C HIS A 209 -17.52 -10.69 -3.77
N TRP A 210 -16.48 -10.03 -3.23
CA TRP A 210 -15.83 -10.51 -2.00
C TRP A 210 -16.80 -10.63 -0.82
N THR A 211 -17.78 -9.71 -0.72
CA THR A 211 -18.83 -9.79 0.30
C THR A 211 -19.85 -10.88 -0.03
N ASP A 212 -20.24 -11.04 -1.29
CA ASP A 212 -21.22 -12.05 -1.69
C ASP A 212 -20.66 -13.47 -1.51
N LEU A 213 -19.37 -13.67 -1.81
CA LEU A 213 -18.64 -14.91 -1.53
C LEU A 213 -18.72 -15.28 -0.05
N ARG A 214 -18.58 -14.29 0.85
CA ARG A 214 -18.78 -14.51 2.29
C ARG A 214 -20.21 -14.94 2.59
N ASP A 215 -21.19 -14.24 2.01
CA ASP A 215 -22.60 -14.47 2.31
C ASP A 215 -23.06 -15.85 1.83
N VAL A 216 -22.59 -16.32 0.66
CA VAL A 216 -22.89 -17.68 0.20
C VAL A 216 -22.20 -18.76 1.03
N MET A 217 -20.99 -18.52 1.55
CA MET A 217 -20.33 -19.44 2.49
C MET A 217 -21.10 -19.58 3.80
N VAL A 218 -21.70 -18.50 4.30
CA VAL A 218 -22.56 -18.52 5.50
C VAL A 218 -23.85 -19.28 5.27
N GLN A 219 -24.39 -19.22 4.05
CA GLN A 219 -25.62 -19.89 3.64
C GLN A 219 -25.40 -21.35 3.22
N ALA A 220 -24.14 -21.77 3.05
CA ALA A 220 -23.82 -23.10 2.57
C ALA A 220 -24.39 -24.18 3.48
N ASP A 221 -25.00 -25.19 2.88
CA ASP A 221 -25.44 -26.40 3.58
C ASP A 221 -24.23 -27.24 4.06
N SER A 222 -24.50 -28.33 4.77
CA SER A 222 -23.46 -29.25 5.25
C SER A 222 -22.63 -29.90 4.14
N SER A 223 -23.14 -29.92 2.91
CA SER A 223 -22.44 -30.41 1.72
C SER A 223 -21.72 -29.29 0.96
N GLY A 224 -21.80 -28.05 1.45
CA GLY A 224 -21.16 -26.89 0.86
C GLY A 224 -21.94 -26.23 -0.28
N ASN A 225 -23.20 -26.60 -0.52
CA ASN A 225 -24.01 -26.01 -1.59
C ASN A 225 -24.72 -24.73 -1.14
N PHE A 226 -24.89 -23.78 -2.05
CA PHE A 226 -25.53 -22.48 -1.78
C PHE A 226 -26.26 -21.94 -3.02
N PRO A 227 -27.15 -20.93 -2.87
CA PRO A 227 -27.84 -20.31 -4.01
C PRO A 227 -26.85 -19.76 -5.06
N PRO A 228 -27.08 -19.98 -6.37
CA PRO A 228 -26.12 -19.61 -7.41
C PRO A 228 -25.62 -18.15 -7.32
N LEU A 229 -24.30 -17.98 -7.22
CA LEU A 229 -23.60 -16.71 -7.32
C LEU A 229 -23.08 -16.52 -8.75
N LYS A 230 -23.42 -15.38 -9.37
CA LYS A 230 -22.92 -15.04 -10.71
C LYS A 230 -21.53 -14.41 -10.61
N LEU A 231 -20.56 -14.99 -11.29
CA LEU A 231 -19.18 -14.49 -11.41
C LEU A 231 -18.78 -14.41 -12.88
N GLN A 232 -17.60 -13.85 -13.17
CA GLN A 232 -17.06 -13.76 -14.52
C GLN A 232 -15.77 -14.55 -14.68
N ASP A 233 -15.57 -15.11 -15.86
CA ASP A 233 -14.28 -15.68 -16.26
C ASP A 233 -13.29 -14.59 -16.73
N HIS A 234 -12.08 -15.00 -17.12
CA HIS A 234 -11.05 -14.08 -17.57
C HIS A 234 -11.43 -13.32 -18.87
N ASN A 235 -12.43 -13.80 -19.62
CA ASN A 235 -12.94 -13.17 -20.84
C ASN A 235 -14.24 -12.39 -20.60
N TYR A 236 -14.56 -12.05 -19.35
CA TYR A 236 -15.78 -11.32 -18.98
C TYR A 236 -17.08 -12.10 -19.25
N ARG A 237 -17.02 -13.43 -19.39
CA ARG A 237 -18.22 -14.25 -19.55
C ARG A 237 -18.78 -14.64 -18.19
N ASP A 238 -20.07 -14.39 -18.02
CA ASP A 238 -20.80 -14.75 -16.81
C ASP A 238 -20.91 -16.28 -16.67
N HIS A 239 -20.69 -16.78 -15.46
CA HIS A 239 -20.96 -18.15 -15.06
C HIS A 239 -21.49 -18.18 -13.63
N HIS A 240 -22.16 -19.27 -13.26
CA HIS A 240 -22.74 -19.43 -11.93
C HIS A 240 -21.97 -20.46 -11.12
N VAL A 241 -21.74 -20.15 -9.85
CA VAL A 241 -21.16 -21.05 -8.86
C VAL A 241 -22.18 -21.30 -7.77
N SER A 242 -22.35 -22.56 -7.36
CA SER A 242 -23.36 -22.95 -6.37
C SER A 242 -22.82 -23.89 -5.30
N SER A 243 -21.50 -24.10 -5.23
CA SER A 243 -20.88 -24.90 -4.18
C SER A 243 -19.46 -24.42 -3.84
N VAL A 244 -19.09 -24.57 -2.56
CA VAL A 244 -17.78 -24.19 -2.03
C VAL A 244 -16.65 -25.12 -2.50
N THR A 245 -16.99 -26.29 -3.04
CA THR A 245 -16.02 -27.23 -3.60
C THR A 245 -15.58 -26.87 -5.03
N PHE A 246 -16.16 -25.83 -5.63
CA PHE A 246 -15.75 -25.34 -6.95
C PHE A 246 -14.41 -24.58 -6.90
N ASN A 247 -13.67 -24.65 -8.02
CA ASN A 247 -12.37 -24.02 -8.22
C ASN A 247 -12.29 -22.52 -7.84
N VAL A 248 -13.41 -21.80 -7.82
CA VAL A 248 -13.43 -20.39 -7.40
C VAL A 248 -12.95 -20.20 -5.96
N PHE A 249 -13.24 -21.15 -5.04
CA PHE A 249 -12.78 -21.03 -3.66
C PHE A 249 -11.28 -21.33 -3.50
N ALA A 250 -10.66 -22.01 -4.47
CA ALA A 250 -9.20 -22.12 -4.54
C ALA A 250 -8.54 -20.76 -4.80
N ASP A 251 -9.23 -19.84 -5.47
CA ASP A 251 -8.76 -18.47 -5.69
C ASP A 251 -8.91 -17.58 -4.45
N VAL A 252 -9.72 -17.95 -3.46
CA VAL A 252 -9.98 -17.13 -2.27
C VAL A 252 -9.00 -17.49 -1.15
N ALA A 253 -8.21 -16.52 -0.71
CA ALA A 253 -7.27 -16.68 0.40
C ALA A 253 -7.88 -16.24 1.74
N LEU A 254 -8.64 -15.14 1.72
CA LEU A 254 -9.27 -14.55 2.91
C LEU A 254 -10.71 -14.15 2.63
N ILE A 255 -11.58 -14.34 3.62
CA ILE A 255 -12.95 -13.88 3.58
C ILE A 255 -13.27 -12.95 4.77
N LYS A 256 -14.19 -12.00 4.57
CA LYS A 256 -14.69 -11.14 5.66
C LYS A 256 -15.19 -11.99 6.83
N PHE A 257 -15.04 -11.47 8.04
CA PHE A 257 -15.61 -12.11 9.21
C PHE A 257 -17.11 -12.32 9.02
N ALA A 258 -17.58 -13.48 9.44
CA ALA A 258 -18.99 -13.83 9.44
C ALA A 258 -19.31 -14.70 10.65
N ARG A 259 -20.54 -14.58 11.15
CA ARG A 259 -21.08 -15.55 12.10
C ARG A 259 -21.71 -16.69 11.31
N PHE A 260 -21.00 -17.80 11.21
CA PHE A 260 -21.46 -18.98 10.48
C PHE A 260 -22.54 -19.71 11.28
N ARG A 261 -23.64 -20.06 10.61
CA ARG A 261 -24.75 -20.80 11.22
C ARG A 261 -24.37 -22.26 11.51
N ASN A 262 -23.55 -22.85 10.64
CA ASN A 262 -23.07 -24.22 10.74
C ASN A 262 -21.64 -24.25 11.28
N ALA A 263 -21.48 -24.28 12.61
CA ALA A 263 -20.16 -24.32 13.25
C ALA A 263 -19.31 -25.54 12.81
N GLY A 264 -19.94 -26.63 12.34
CA GLY A 264 -19.25 -27.82 11.82
C GLY A 264 -18.44 -27.60 10.53
N LEU A 265 -18.63 -26.47 9.83
CA LEU A 265 -17.82 -26.10 8.66
C LEU A 265 -16.60 -25.25 9.03
N LEU A 266 -16.49 -24.84 10.29
CA LEU A 266 -15.34 -24.11 10.81
C LEU A 266 -14.29 -25.07 11.35
N SER A 267 -13.04 -24.82 11.00
CA SER A 267 -11.88 -25.45 11.62
C SER A 267 -11.07 -24.43 12.40
N VAL A 268 -10.44 -24.88 13.50
CA VAL A 268 -9.32 -24.15 14.07
C VAL A 268 -8.17 -24.27 13.08
N SER A 269 -7.63 -23.13 12.68
CA SER A 269 -6.60 -23.09 11.65
C SER A 269 -5.33 -23.77 12.15
N ARG A 270 -5.00 -24.91 11.53
CA ARG A 270 -3.81 -25.68 11.84
C ARG A 270 -2.59 -24.98 11.25
N ARG A 271 -1.97 -24.08 12.01
CA ARG A 271 -0.56 -23.75 11.77
C ARG A 271 0.32 -24.60 12.67
N ASN A 272 1.38 -25.15 12.06
CA ASN A 272 2.45 -25.92 12.68
C ASN A 272 2.82 -25.37 14.07
N ARG A 273 2.38 -26.07 15.13
CA ARG A 273 3.12 -26.14 16.38
C ARG A 273 4.33 -27.01 16.10
N GLY A 274 5.48 -26.39 15.93
CA GLY A 274 6.70 -27.09 15.55
C GLY A 274 7.98 -26.36 15.94
N HIS A 275 8.08 -25.87 17.17
CA HIS A 275 9.25 -26.00 18.05
C HIS A 275 8.93 -25.32 19.38
N GLY A 276 8.79 -26.13 20.42
CA GLY A 276 8.77 -25.64 21.79
C GLY A 276 10.18 -25.36 22.25
N HIS A 277 10.44 -24.15 22.73
CA HIS A 277 11.38 -23.95 23.82
C HIS A 277 10.84 -22.81 24.69
N SER A 278 11.04 -22.99 25.98
CA SER A 278 10.46 -22.33 27.14
C SER A 278 10.69 -20.82 27.21
N ASP A 279 9.77 -20.16 27.91
CA ASP A 279 9.93 -18.84 28.51
C ASP A 279 11.25 -18.75 29.30
N ASP A 280 12.01 -17.68 29.08
CA ASP A 280 12.56 -16.76 30.10
C ASP A 280 13.51 -15.73 29.43
N ASP A 281 13.23 -14.46 29.75
CA ASP A 281 14.11 -13.28 29.86
C ASP A 281 14.91 -12.67 28.66
N ASP A 282 14.64 -11.36 28.52
CA ASP A 282 15.53 -10.23 28.27
C ASP A 282 16.23 -9.98 26.91
N ASP A 283 16.01 -8.74 26.45
CA ASP A 283 16.94 -7.83 25.77
C ASP A 283 17.97 -8.42 24.78
N ASP A 284 17.64 -8.45 23.49
CA ASP A 284 18.52 -7.89 22.44
C ASP A 284 17.82 -7.88 21.06
N ALA A 285 17.21 -6.76 20.69
CA ALA A 285 16.72 -6.54 19.32
C ALA A 285 17.44 -5.32 18.70
N ASN A 286 18.77 -5.36 18.67
CA ASN A 286 19.55 -4.45 17.84
C ASN A 286 20.84 -5.10 17.31
N ARG A 287 20.70 -6.16 16.50
CA ARG A 287 21.82 -6.69 15.69
C ARG A 287 21.54 -6.53 14.19
N PRO A 288 22.34 -5.72 13.46
CA PRO A 288 22.23 -5.64 12.01
C PRO A 288 22.74 -6.92 11.35
N THR A 289 22.02 -7.39 10.34
CA THR A 289 22.40 -8.52 9.49
C THR A 289 23.69 -8.23 8.73
N SER A 290 24.46 -9.28 8.46
CA SER A 290 25.83 -9.23 7.91
C SER A 290 25.96 -8.59 6.53
N SER A 291 24.86 -8.29 5.84
CA SER A 291 24.84 -7.52 4.58
C SER A 291 24.83 -6.00 4.80
N GLY A 292 24.30 -5.50 5.93
CA GLY A 292 24.27 -4.07 6.25
C GLY A 292 25.62 -3.49 6.66
N GLN A 293 26.50 -4.32 7.23
CA GLN A 293 27.84 -3.88 7.66
C GLN A 293 28.81 -3.66 6.48
N ALA A 294 28.56 -4.27 5.32
CA ALA A 294 29.37 -4.06 4.12
C ALA A 294 29.08 -2.68 3.49
N LEU A 295 27.80 -2.32 3.36
CA LEU A 295 27.38 -1.03 2.81
C LEU A 295 27.75 0.16 3.72
N GLU A 296 27.72 -0.01 5.04
CA GLU A 296 28.09 1.07 5.98
C GLU A 296 29.61 1.34 5.99
N ARG A 297 30.42 0.30 5.79
CA ARG A 297 31.89 0.42 5.69
C ARG A 297 32.33 1.12 4.39
N ASP A 298 31.62 0.89 3.29
CA ASP A 298 31.91 1.56 2.01
C ASP A 298 31.46 3.03 2.03
N ARG A 299 30.34 3.35 2.71
CA ARG A 299 29.91 4.73 2.94
C ARG A 299 30.89 5.52 3.83
N GLN A 300 31.46 4.91 4.87
CA GLN A 300 32.48 5.55 5.71
C GLN A 300 33.82 5.74 4.98
N ARG A 301 34.20 4.82 4.09
CA ARG A 301 35.41 4.97 3.24
C ARG A 301 35.27 6.10 2.22
N ALA A 302 34.09 6.28 1.63
CA ALA A 302 33.83 7.38 0.70
C ALA A 302 33.82 8.76 1.39
N ARG A 303 33.32 8.86 2.63
CA ARG A 303 33.34 10.11 3.42
C ARG A 303 34.75 10.53 3.86
N ASN A 304 35.65 9.59 4.13
CA ASN A 304 37.01 9.91 4.55
C ASN A 304 37.94 10.34 3.40
N GLN A 305 37.56 10.10 2.13
CA GLN A 305 38.33 10.55 0.97
C GLN A 305 37.96 11.97 0.50
N GLN A 306 36.81 12.52 0.92
CA GLN A 306 36.42 13.90 0.60
C GLN A 306 36.95 14.96 1.58
N ASN A 307 37.58 14.55 2.69
CA ASN A 307 38.09 15.47 3.72
C ASN A 307 39.61 15.73 3.67
N GLN A 308 40.29 15.38 2.57
CA GLN A 308 41.67 15.81 2.32
C GLN A 308 41.68 16.94 1.29
N GLY A 309 41.51 18.17 1.77
CA GLY A 309 41.78 19.38 0.98
C GLY A 309 43.29 19.59 0.80
N PRO A 310 43.77 20.16 -0.34
CA PRO A 310 45.19 20.41 -0.53
C PRO A 310 45.67 21.59 0.32
N SER A 311 46.78 21.35 1.01
CA SER A 311 47.54 22.28 1.82
C SER A 311 48.06 23.49 1.04
N THR A 312 47.99 24.64 1.70
CA THR A 312 48.41 25.98 1.29
C THR A 312 49.90 26.07 0.94
N SER A 313 50.23 26.70 -0.20
CA SER A 313 51.57 27.25 -0.46
C SER A 313 51.50 28.78 -0.47
N ARG A 314 52.21 29.38 0.49
CA ARG A 314 52.42 30.82 0.66
C ARG A 314 53.32 31.35 -0.46
N ARG A 315 52.91 32.43 -1.12
CA ARG A 315 53.83 33.39 -1.77
C ARG A 315 53.30 34.81 -1.67
N ASN A 316 54.11 35.66 -1.04
CA ASN A 316 53.98 37.12 -0.98
C ASN A 316 54.04 37.74 -2.38
N ASN A 317 53.25 38.80 -2.61
CA ASN A 317 53.78 40.06 -3.11
C ASN A 317 52.79 41.23 -2.96
N ASN A 318 53.29 42.34 -2.43
CA ASN A 318 52.72 43.68 -2.48
C ASN A 318 52.58 44.15 -3.94
N ASN A 319 51.54 44.94 -4.28
CA ASN A 319 51.71 46.35 -4.64
C ASN A 319 50.37 47.12 -4.78
N GLN A 320 50.47 48.43 -4.58
CA GLN A 320 49.44 49.47 -4.53
C GLN A 320 48.93 49.94 -5.93
N GLY A 321 47.79 50.66 -5.93
CA GLY A 321 47.40 51.65 -6.96
C GLY A 321 45.93 51.59 -7.35
N ARG A 322 45.01 52.37 -6.73
CA ARG A 322 44.54 53.73 -7.09
C ARG A 322 43.65 53.86 -8.35
N HIS A 323 42.51 54.56 -8.14
CA HIS A 323 41.62 55.34 -9.03
C HIS A 323 40.20 54.74 -9.26
N SER A 324 39.14 55.37 -8.73
CA SER A 324 38.32 56.48 -9.31
C SER A 324 37.56 56.01 -10.55
N GLY A 325 36.25 56.14 -10.73
CA GLY A 325 35.16 56.78 -9.99
C GLY A 325 33.89 56.75 -10.87
N ASN A 326 32.84 57.41 -10.37
CA ASN A 326 31.69 57.99 -11.10
C ASN A 326 30.42 57.16 -11.44
N GLN A 327 29.35 57.53 -10.73
CA GLN A 327 28.08 58.15 -11.18
C GLN A 327 27.12 57.34 -12.11
N GLY A 328 25.87 57.18 -11.62
CA GLY A 328 24.67 56.89 -12.44
C GLY A 328 24.17 58.14 -13.21
N PRO A 329 22.86 58.40 -13.40
CA PRO A 329 21.64 57.61 -13.15
C PRO A 329 20.63 57.68 -14.35
N THR A 330 19.33 57.45 -14.08
CA THR A 330 18.11 57.83 -14.86
C THR A 330 17.63 56.84 -15.95
N THR A 331 16.34 56.62 -16.26
CA THR A 331 15.00 57.05 -15.78
C THR A 331 13.92 56.28 -16.57
N SER A 332 12.74 56.06 -15.94
CA SER A 332 11.36 56.07 -16.52
C SER A 332 11.00 55.11 -17.69
N GLY A 333 9.78 54.59 -17.84
CA GLY A 333 8.52 54.80 -17.12
C GLY A 333 7.34 54.05 -17.77
N ARG A 334 6.18 54.15 -17.11
CA ARG A 334 4.79 54.23 -17.65
C ARG A 334 4.34 53.24 -18.75
N ASN A 335 3.37 52.36 -18.44
CA ASN A 335 1.92 52.56 -18.64
C ASN A 335 1.12 51.22 -18.64
N ASN A 336 -0.02 51.25 -17.93
CA ASN A 336 -1.18 50.33 -17.99
C ASN A 336 -2.14 50.83 -19.13
N PRO A 337 -3.39 50.34 -19.39
CA PRO A 337 -4.10 49.06 -19.14
C PRO A 337 -4.95 48.53 -20.34
N ARG A 338 -5.75 47.46 -20.10
CA ARG A 338 -7.10 47.09 -20.68
C ARG A 338 -7.22 46.04 -21.80
N ARG A 339 -7.95 44.95 -21.50
CA ARG A 339 -9.22 44.41 -22.11
C ARG A 339 -9.35 42.94 -21.66
N ARG A 340 -10.37 42.45 -20.93
CA ARG A 340 -11.83 42.32 -21.15
C ARG A 340 -12.19 41.39 -22.32
N GLU A 341 -12.76 40.22 -21.98
CA GLU A 341 -13.68 39.30 -22.70
C GLU A 341 -13.64 37.99 -21.87
N GLU A 342 -14.62 37.60 -21.02
CA GLU A 342 -16.00 37.17 -21.28
C GLU A 342 -16.12 36.18 -22.46
N LEU A 343 -16.12 34.88 -22.14
CA LEU A 343 -17.12 33.87 -22.52
C LEU A 343 -17.10 32.72 -21.51
#